data_AF-A0A960F3C2-F1
#
_entry.id   AF-A0A960F3C2-F1
#
_cell.length_a   1.000
_cell.length_b   1.000
_cell.length_c   1.000
_cell.angle_alpha   90.00
_cell.angle_beta   90.00
_cell.angle_gamma   90.00
#
_symmetry.space_group_name_H-M   'P 1'
#
loop_
_entity.id
_entity.type
_entity.pdbx_description
1 polymer ?
#
loop_
_entity_poly.entity_id
_entity_poly.type
_entity_poly.pdbx_seq_one_letter_code
_entity_poly.pdbx_strand_id
1 'polypeptide(L)'
;MTLAIIDNAFLSLIGTAIPASTVVLLAALGAMIGERVGVLNLGQEGLIGIGAVYAVIAVNEWDIGSPWVALLIGMIAAGVAGAIFAVSVVVFKANQVLAGLALALGGIGLSNQLGSGHNGSTLSVGFSEVNPGGAFDDG
;
A
#
# COMPACT_ATOMS: atom_id res chain seq x y z
N MET A 1 30.07 -2.15 20.94
CA MET A 1 29.31 -2.94 19.95
C MET A 1 27.81 -2.87 20.18
N THR A 2 27.28 -3.16 21.37
CA THR A 2 25.82 -3.13 21.63
C THR A 2 25.15 -1.76 21.47
N LEU A 3 25.79 -0.67 21.92
CA LEU A 3 25.26 0.70 21.71
C LEU A 3 25.12 1.05 20.22
N ALA A 4 26.15 0.75 19.42
CA ALA A 4 26.11 0.99 17.97
C ALA A 4 25.01 0.17 17.25
N ILE A 5 24.70 -1.04 17.73
CA ILE A 5 23.59 -1.85 17.18
C ILE A 5 22.24 -1.19 17.49
N ILE A 6 22.07 -0.65 18.70
CA ILE A 6 20.83 0.04 19.11
C ILE A 6 20.64 1.32 18.30
N ASP A 7 21.70 2.11 18.11
CA ASP A 7 21.67 3.34 17.31
C ASP A 7 21.29 3.03 15.85
N ASN A 8 21.89 1.99 15.24
CA ASN A 8 21.54 1.57 13.88
C ASN A 8 20.10 1.04 13.76
N ALA A 9 19.60 0.31 14.76
CA ALA A 9 18.23 -0.18 14.78
C ALA A 9 17.23 0.98 14.85
N PHE A 10 17.52 2.00 15.64
CA PHE A 10 16.68 3.19 15.75
C PHE A 10 16.64 3.98 14.44
N LEU A 11 17.79 4.17 13.78
CA LEU A 11 17.87 4.82 12.47
C LEU A 11 17.10 4.03 11.39
N SER A 12 17.20 2.69 11.39
CA SER A 12 16.49 1.83 10.44
C SER A 12 14.97 1.85 10.66
N LEU A 13 14.54 1.88 11.94
CA LEU A 13 13.13 2.02 12.28
C LEU A 13 12.56 3.34 11.75
N ILE A 14 13.26 4.46 11.95
CA ILE A 14 12.82 5.77 11.43
C ILE A 14 12.80 5.77 9.90
N GLY A 15 13.82 5.18 9.26
CA GLY A 15 13.92 5.09 7.80
C GLY A 15 12.75 4.33 7.16
N THR A 16 12.20 3.32 7.83
CA THR A 16 11.03 2.58 7.36
C THR A 16 9.69 3.18 7.81
N ALA A 17 9.65 3.79 8.99
CA ALA A 17 8.43 4.35 9.58
C ALA A 17 7.91 5.58 8.80
N ILE A 18 8.79 6.49 8.37
CA ILE A 18 8.36 7.73 7.69
C ILE A 18 7.64 7.44 6.36
N PRO A 19 8.19 6.62 5.44
CA PRO A 19 7.50 6.25 4.21
C PRO A 19 6.18 5.51 4.47
N ALA A 20 6.18 4.54 5.40
CA ALA A 20 4.97 3.80 5.74
C ALA A 20 3.86 4.70 6.30
N SER A 21 4.21 5.66 7.16
CA SER A 21 3.26 6.63 7.72
C SER A 21 2.62 7.50 6.65
N THR A 22 3.37 7.86 5.60
CA THR A 22 2.85 8.66 4.48
C THR A 22 1.74 7.90 3.74
N VAL A 23 1.94 6.61 3.48
CA VAL A 23 0.94 5.75 2.83
C VAL A 23 -0.29 5.60 3.71
N VAL A 24 -0.11 5.34 5.00
CA VAL A 24 -1.21 5.19 5.97
C VAL A 24 -1.98 6.51 6.12
N LEU A 25 -1.31 7.66 6.10
CA LEU A 25 -1.95 8.98 6.18
C LEU A 25 -2.83 9.24 4.96
N LEU A 26 -2.37 8.90 3.75
CA LEU A 26 -3.19 8.99 2.54
C LEU A 26 -4.41 8.06 2.60
N ALA A 27 -4.24 6.83 3.11
CA ALA A 27 -5.34 5.90 3.30
C ALA A 27 -6.37 6.44 4.33
N ALA A 28 -5.89 6.99 5.45
CA ALA A 28 -6.73 7.56 6.50
C ALA A 28 -7.54 8.78 6.01
N LEU A 29 -6.96 9.61 5.14
CA LEU A 29 -7.71 10.69 4.48
C LEU A 29 -8.87 10.16 3.64
N GLY A 30 -8.65 9.07 2.88
CA GLY A 30 -9.70 8.39 2.14
C GLY A 30 -10.78 7.80 3.06
N ALA A 31 -10.38 7.15 4.15
CA ALA A 31 -11.29 6.59 5.14
C ALA A 31 -12.15 7.67 5.80
N MET A 32 -11.57 8.82 6.15
CA MET A 32 -12.27 9.97 6.71
C MET A 32 -13.40 10.45 5.79
N ILE A 33 -13.17 10.50 4.47
CA ILE A 33 -14.22 10.87 3.50
C ILE A 33 -15.40 9.88 3.57
N GLY A 34 -15.12 8.58 3.70
CA GLY A 34 -16.14 7.53 3.87
C GLY A 34 -16.93 7.68 5.18
N GLU A 35 -16.24 7.94 6.28
CA GLU A 35 -16.86 8.18 7.58
C GLU A 35 -17.80 9.38 7.56
N ARG A 36 -17.44 10.44 6.82
CA ARG A 36 -18.26 11.64 6.67
C ARG A 36 -19.58 11.38 5.94
N VAL A 37 -19.64 10.36 5.08
CA VAL A 37 -20.88 9.93 4.41
C VAL A 37 -21.56 8.74 5.11
N GLY A 38 -21.09 8.36 6.31
CA GLY A 38 -21.71 7.33 7.15
C GLY A 38 -21.29 5.89 6.82
N VAL A 39 -20.17 5.70 6.12
CA VAL A 39 -19.63 4.38 5.80
C VAL A 39 -18.24 4.23 6.42
N LEU A 40 -18.17 3.51 7.54
CA LEU A 40 -16.93 3.22 8.25
C LEU A 40 -16.23 2.02 7.60
N ASN A 41 -15.03 2.22 7.05
CA ASN A 41 -14.24 1.15 6.45
C ASN A 41 -12.95 0.89 7.26
N LEU A 42 -12.92 -0.23 7.98
CA LEU A 42 -11.74 -0.70 8.72
C LEU A 42 -10.80 -1.59 7.86
N GLY A 43 -11.15 -1.81 6.59
CA GLY A 43 -10.45 -2.68 5.65
C GLY A 43 -9.23 -2.08 4.98
N GLN A 44 -8.83 -0.85 5.34
CA GLN A 44 -7.79 -0.10 4.62
C GLN A 44 -6.42 -0.78 4.60
N GLU A 45 -6.05 -1.51 5.66
CA GLU A 45 -4.79 -2.28 5.71
C GLU A 45 -4.72 -3.33 4.59
N GLY A 46 -5.84 -4.01 4.35
CA GLY A 46 -5.95 -4.97 3.25
C GLY A 46 -5.93 -4.29 1.88
N LEU A 47 -6.54 -3.11 1.75
CA LEU A 47 -6.54 -2.34 0.51
C LEU A 47 -5.15 -1.81 0.15
N ILE A 48 -4.37 -1.37 1.14
CA ILE A 48 -2.96 -0.99 0.96
C ILE A 48 -2.16 -2.18 0.43
N GLY A 49 -2.30 -3.35 1.08
CA GLY A 49 -1.62 -4.58 0.67
C GLY A 49 -1.97 -5.02 -0.76
N ILE A 50 -3.26 -5.02 -1.11
CA ILE A 50 -3.73 -5.35 -2.46
C ILE A 50 -3.15 -4.37 -3.48
N GLY A 51 -3.21 -3.06 -3.22
CA GLY A 51 -2.67 -2.07 -4.15
C GLY A 51 -1.15 -2.23 -4.35
N ALA A 52 -0.42 -2.45 -3.27
CA ALA A 52 1.03 -2.63 -3.30
C ALA A 52 1.44 -3.85 -4.12
N VAL A 53 0.82 -5.02 -3.89
CA VAL A 53 1.20 -6.24 -4.61
C VAL A 53 0.89 -6.15 -6.10
N TYR A 54 -0.26 -5.57 -6.48
CA TYR A 54 -0.61 -5.42 -7.89
C TYR A 54 0.28 -4.41 -8.62
N ALA A 55 0.76 -3.37 -7.94
CA ALA A 55 1.75 -2.46 -8.52
C ALA A 55 3.10 -3.16 -8.75
N VAL A 56 3.54 -4.03 -7.84
CA VAL A 56 4.78 -4.81 -8.00
C VAL A 56 4.65 -5.83 -9.13
N ILE A 57 3.54 -6.57 -9.18
CA ILE A 57 3.23 -7.51 -10.27
C ILE A 57 3.19 -6.77 -11.61
N ALA A 58 2.57 -5.60 -11.67
CA ALA A 58 2.52 -4.78 -12.88
C ALA A 58 3.92 -4.42 -13.41
N VAL A 59 4.85 -4.05 -12.53
CA VAL A 59 6.22 -3.73 -12.95
C VAL A 59 7.00 -4.98 -13.36
N ASN A 60 6.92 -6.05 -12.57
CA ASN A 60 7.84 -7.18 -12.69
C ASN A 60 7.34 -8.34 -13.56
N GLU A 61 6.03 -8.61 -13.58
CA GLU A 61 5.46 -9.70 -14.39
C GLU A 61 4.86 -9.21 -15.70
N TRP A 62 4.30 -7.99 -15.72
CA TRP A 62 3.65 -7.43 -16.91
C TRP A 62 4.56 -6.49 -17.71
N ASP A 63 5.84 -6.39 -17.32
CA ASP A 63 6.86 -5.56 -17.96
C ASP A 63 6.41 -4.10 -18.18
N ILE A 64 5.63 -3.54 -17.24
CA ILE A 64 5.16 -2.17 -17.35
C ILE A 64 6.32 -1.22 -17.04
N GLY A 65 6.93 -0.69 -18.10
CA GLY A 65 8.07 0.22 -18.03
C GLY A 65 7.79 1.61 -17.46
N SER A 66 6.58 1.87 -16.94
CA SER A 66 6.23 3.13 -16.28
C SER A 66 5.74 2.90 -14.85
N PRO A 67 6.45 3.39 -13.82
CA PRO A 67 6.06 3.21 -12.42
C PRO A 67 4.73 3.91 -12.09
N TRP A 68 4.39 4.99 -12.82
CA TRP A 68 3.11 5.67 -12.68
C TRP A 68 1.93 4.82 -13.16
N VAL A 69 2.12 4.09 -14.27
CA VAL A 69 1.08 3.18 -14.80
C VAL A 69 0.90 1.99 -13.85
N ALA A 70 1.99 1.44 -13.32
CA ALA A 70 1.92 0.37 -12.33
C ALA A 70 1.21 0.81 -11.04
N LEU A 71 1.46 2.05 -10.57
CA LEU A 71 0.76 2.63 -9.44
C LEU A 71 -0.75 2.77 -9.72
N LEU A 72 -1.13 3.21 -10.93
CA LEU A 72 -2.54 3.29 -11.33
C LEU A 72 -3.22 1.92 -11.33
N ILE A 73 -2.52 0.87 -11.77
CA ILE A 73 -3.03 -0.50 -11.73
C ILE A 73 -3.26 -0.95 -10.28
N GLY A 74 -2.31 -0.69 -9.39
CA GLY A 74 -2.48 -0.95 -7.96
C GLY A 74 -3.68 -0.21 -7.37
N MET A 75 -3.87 1.06 -7.73
CA MET A 75 -5.04 1.85 -7.34
C MET A 75 -6.36 1.24 -7.83
N ILE A 76 -6.40 0.78 -9.08
CA ILE A 76 -7.60 0.13 -9.64
C ILE A 76 -7.90 -1.18 -8.90
N ALA A 77 -6.88 -2.02 -8.66
CA ALA A 77 -7.07 -3.27 -7.93
C ALA A 77 -7.60 -3.06 -6.51
N ALA A 78 -7.01 -2.12 -5.76
CA ALA A 78 -7.51 -1.72 -4.45
C ALA A 78 -8.91 -1.10 -4.53
N GLY A 79 -9.17 -0.27 -5.54
CA GLY A 79 -10.48 0.33 -5.79
C GLY A 79 -11.58 -0.71 -6.04
N VAL A 80 -11.29 -1.77 -6.79
CA VAL A 80 -12.23 -2.89 -7.02
C VAL A 80 -12.52 -3.61 -5.70
N ALA A 81 -11.51 -3.90 -4.88
CA ALA A 81 -11.71 -4.51 -3.56
C ALA A 81 -12.53 -3.59 -2.63
N GLY A 82 -12.27 -2.29 -2.66
CA GLY A 82 -13.06 -1.28 -1.95
C GLY A 82 -14.51 -1.19 -2.44
N ALA A 83 -14.74 -1.35 -3.75
CA ALA A 83 -16.08 -1.39 -4.32
C ALA A 83 -16.87 -2.63 -3.88
N ILE A 84 -16.20 -3.80 -3.77
CA ILE A 84 -16.82 -5.02 -3.22
C ILE A 84 -17.28 -4.78 -1.78
N PHE A 85 -16.45 -4.14 -0.96
CA PHE A 85 -16.84 -3.73 0.40
C PHE A 85 -18.04 -2.77 0.37
N ALA A 86 -17.97 -1.72 -0.45
CA ALA A 86 -19.03 -0.74 -0.58
C ALA A 86 -20.38 -1.38 -0.98
N VAL A 87 -20.38 -2.27 -1.97
CA VAL A 87 -21.59 -3.03 -2.37
C VAL A 87 -22.10 -3.88 -1.20
N SER A 88 -21.20 -4.54 -0.48
CA SER A 88 -21.56 -5.39 0.66
C SER A 88 -22.26 -4.60 1.77
N VAL A 89 -21.77 -3.42 2.11
CA VAL A 89 -22.34 -2.63 3.21
C VAL A 89 -23.48 -1.71 2.79
N VAL A 90 -23.48 -1.19 1.56
CA VAL A 90 -24.52 -0.28 1.06
C VAL A 90 -25.71 -1.04 0.48
N VAL A 91 -25.46 -2.03 -0.38
CA VAL A 91 -26.52 -2.77 -1.08
C VAL A 91 -27.02 -3.92 -0.23
N PHE A 92 -26.11 -4.76 0.28
CA PHE A 92 -26.49 -5.94 1.07
C PHE A 92 -26.69 -5.64 2.56
N LYS A 93 -26.45 -4.39 2.99
CA LYS A 93 -26.60 -3.94 4.39
C LYS A 93 -25.82 -4.81 5.39
N ALA A 94 -24.66 -5.31 4.98
CA ALA A 94 -23.78 -6.04 5.86
C ALA A 94 -23.25 -5.14 6.99
N ASN A 95 -22.90 -5.74 8.12
CA ASN A 95 -22.26 -5.02 9.22
C ASN A 95 -20.90 -4.46 8.76
N GLN A 96 -20.76 -3.13 8.75
CA GLN A 96 -19.57 -2.42 8.29
C GLN A 96 -18.30 -2.83 9.04
N VAL A 97 -18.39 -3.07 10.35
CA VAL A 97 -17.24 -3.47 11.17
C VAL A 97 -16.75 -4.87 10.75
N LEU A 98 -17.67 -5.81 10.59
CA LEU A 98 -17.31 -7.18 10.22
C LEU A 98 -16.83 -7.26 8.77
N ALA A 99 -17.52 -6.58 7.84
CA ALA A 99 -17.13 -6.52 6.44
C ALA A 99 -15.76 -5.83 6.28
N GLY A 100 -15.49 -4.78 7.07
CA GLY A 100 -14.22 -4.06 7.06
C GLY A 100 -13.09 -4.91 7.59
N LEU A 101 -13.29 -5.61 8.72
CA LEU A 101 -12.29 -6.53 9.26
C LEU A 101 -12.05 -7.72 8.32
N ALA A 102 -13.10 -8.25 7.70
CA ALA A 102 -12.96 -9.31 6.70
C ALA A 102 -12.15 -8.84 5.48
N LEU A 103 -12.37 -7.61 5.02
CA LEU A 103 -11.58 -7.01 3.95
C LEU A 103 -10.12 -6.78 4.37
N ALA A 104 -9.87 -6.33 5.60
CA ALA A 104 -8.51 -6.18 6.12
C ALA A 104 -7.76 -7.51 6.13
N LEU A 105 -8.32 -8.52 6.81
CA LEU A 105 -7.67 -9.82 6.98
C LEU A 105 -7.56 -10.57 5.64
N GLY A 106 -8.63 -10.56 4.84
CA GLY A 106 -8.64 -11.17 3.51
C GLY A 106 -7.67 -10.47 2.57
N GLY A 107 -7.62 -9.14 2.59
CA GLY A 107 -6.71 -8.35 1.77
C GLY A 107 -5.25 -8.58 2.12
N ILE A 108 -4.89 -8.58 3.41
CA ILE A 108 -3.54 -8.90 3.88
C ILE A 108 -3.15 -10.34 3.48
N GLY A 109 -4.07 -11.30 3.67
CA GLY A 109 -3.84 -12.69 3.28
C GLY A 109 -3.59 -12.84 1.78
N LEU A 110 -4.44 -12.22 0.96
CA LEU A 110 -4.30 -12.23 -0.50
C LEU A 110 -3.02 -11.52 -0.96
N SER A 111 -2.70 -10.35 -0.40
CA SER A 111 -1.49 -9.62 -0.76
C SER A 111 -0.23 -10.38 -0.41
N ASN A 112 -0.21 -11.06 0.73
CA ASN A 112 0.93 -11.88 1.14
C ASN A 112 1.08 -13.11 0.24
N GLN A 113 -0.02 -13.77 -0.14
CA GLN A 113 0.03 -14.93 -1.01
C GLN A 113 0.56 -14.56 -2.40
N LEU A 114 0.02 -13.49 -2.99
CA LEU A 114 0.46 -12.99 -4.31
C LEU A 114 1.87 -12.38 -4.28
N GLY A 115 2.23 -11.74 -3.16
CA GLY A 115 3.52 -11.07 -2.97
C GLY A 115 4.67 -12.02 -2.63
N SER A 116 4.37 -13.25 -2.21
CA SER A 116 5.37 -14.22 -1.74
C SER A 116 6.52 -14.47 -2.73
N GLY A 117 6.21 -14.50 -4.03
CA GLY A 117 7.20 -14.67 -5.12
C GLY A 117 7.98 -13.41 -5.49
N HIS A 118 7.57 -12.24 -5.00
CA HIS A 118 8.14 -10.93 -5.32
C HIS A 118 8.99 -10.36 -4.17
N ASN A 119 9.09 -11.07 -3.06
CA ASN A 119 9.87 -10.62 -1.91
C ASN A 119 11.36 -10.53 -2.27
N GLY A 120 11.91 -9.31 -2.23
CA GLY A 120 13.31 -9.05 -2.56
C GLY A 120 13.61 -8.90 -4.06
N SER A 121 12.60 -8.92 -4.94
CA SER A 121 12.82 -8.60 -6.35
C SER A 121 13.20 -7.12 -6.50
N THR A 122 14.24 -6.83 -7.28
CA THR A 122 14.53 -5.46 -7.69
C THR A 122 13.50 -5.00 -8.70
N LEU A 123 12.88 -3.84 -8.48
CA LEU A 123 11.96 -3.25 -9.44
C LEU A 123 12.71 -2.93 -10.74
N SER A 124 12.21 -3.41 -11.88
CA SER A 124 12.85 -3.16 -13.18
C SER A 124 12.81 -1.67 -13.59
N VAL A 125 11.85 -0.91 -13.05
CA VAL A 125 11.73 0.53 -13.28
C VAL A 125 11.38 1.26 -11.98
N GLY A 126 12.13 2.32 -11.68
CA GLY A 126 11.93 3.17 -10.51
C GLY A 126 11.34 4.54 -10.88
N PHE A 127 10.81 5.26 -9.89
CA PHE A 127 10.43 6.66 -10.07
C PHE A 127 11.68 7.51 -10.37
N SER A 128 11.56 8.46 -11.30
CA SER A 128 12.65 9.40 -11.59
C SER A 128 13.06 10.12 -10.31
N GLU A 129 14.35 10.11 -9.98
CA GLU A 129 14.87 10.90 -8.88
C GLU A 129 14.69 12.38 -9.19
N VAL A 130 14.08 13.10 -8.25
CA VAL A 130 13.99 14.56 -8.30
C VAL A 130 15.32 15.09 -7.77
N ASN A 131 16.26 15.35 -8.68
CA ASN A 131 17.53 15.97 -8.35
C ASN A 131 17.34 17.50 -8.14
N PRO A 132 17.44 18.04 -6.91
CA PRO A 132 17.17 19.45 -6.65
C PRO A 132 18.32 20.40 -7.05
N GLY A 133 19.36 19.91 -7.75
CA GLY A 133 20.47 20.74 -8.24
C GLY A 133 21.86 20.19 -7.92
N GLY A 134 22.11 18.90 -8.17
CA GLY A 134 23.44 18.27 -8.06
C GLY A 134 23.96 18.06 -6.64
N ALA A 135 23.17 18.38 -5.61
CA ALA A 135 23.62 18.31 -4.21
C ALA A 135 23.71 16.87 -3.62
N PHE A 136 23.22 15.88 -4.36
CA PHE A 136 23.20 14.45 -3.98
C PHE A 136 23.70 13.56 -5.14
N ASP A 137 24.59 14.12 -5.98
CA ASP A 137 25.29 13.36 -7.02
C ASP A 137 26.36 12.50 -6.35
N ASP A 138 25.95 11.32 -5.90
CA ASP A 138 26.83 10.30 -5.32
C ASP A 138 27.55 9.57 -6.47
N GLY A 139 28.72 10.09 -6.87
CA GLY A 139 29.65 9.40 -7.78
C GLY A 139 30.24 8.12 -7.20
#